data_AF-A0AAW5EJK6-F1
#
_entry.id   AF-A0AAW5EJK6-F1
#
_cell.length_a   1.000
_cell.length_b   1.000
_cell.length_c   1.000
_cell.angle_alpha   90.00
_cell.angle_beta   90.00
_cell.angle_gamma   90.00
#
_symmetry.space_group_name_H-M   'P 1'
#
loop_
_entity.id
_entity.type
_entity.pdbx_description
1 polymer ?
#
loop_
_entity_poly.entity_id
_entity_poly.type
_entity_poly.pdbx_seq_one_letter_code
_entity_poly.pdbx_strand_id
1 'polypeptide(L)'
;MKKTLIIAEAGVNHNGDLNLAKKLIEIAADSGADFVKFQSFKAKNCISTKAKKAPYQLKTTASDESQLQMVQKLELDLKAHKELILHAKKCNIAFLSTPFDLESVDLLYELGLKIFKI
;
A
#
# COMPACT_ATOMS: atom_id res chain seq x y z
N MET A 1 7.04 -30.30 -9.30
CA MET A 1 6.94 -29.63 -7.99
C MET A 1 6.10 -28.36 -8.16
N LYS A 2 5.27 -27.97 -7.19
CA LYS A 2 4.57 -26.68 -7.22
C LYS A 2 5.54 -25.57 -6.81
N LYS A 3 5.60 -24.47 -7.57
CA LYS A 3 6.41 -23.29 -7.24
C LYS A 3 5.79 -22.56 -6.05
N THR A 4 6.58 -22.22 -5.05
CA THR A 4 6.17 -21.31 -3.97
C THR A 4 6.10 -19.90 -4.50
N LEU A 5 4.99 -19.22 -4.27
CA LEU A 5 4.83 -17.81 -4.63
C LEU A 5 5.34 -16.92 -3.50
N ILE A 6 6.17 -15.93 -3.85
CA ILE A 6 6.75 -14.97 -2.92
C ILE A 6 6.08 -13.61 -3.10
N ILE A 7 5.55 -13.06 -2.01
CA ILE A 7 4.92 -11.73 -1.97
C ILE A 7 5.80 -10.80 -1.13
N ALA A 8 6.37 -9.78 -1.76
CA ALA A 8 7.09 -8.71 -1.08
C ALA A 8 6.08 -7.66 -0.57
N GLU A 9 5.89 -7.59 0.74
CA GLU A 9 5.00 -6.60 1.37
C GLU A 9 5.68 -5.23 1.43
N ALA A 10 5.30 -4.34 0.50
CA ALA A 10 5.63 -2.92 0.60
C ALA A 10 4.75 -2.24 1.66
N GLY A 11 3.48 -2.65 1.78
CA GLY A 11 2.55 -2.11 2.77
C GLY A 11 2.43 -0.60 2.68
N VAL A 12 2.66 0.09 3.80
CA VAL A 12 2.74 1.56 3.90
C VAL A 12 4.18 2.09 3.99
N ASN A 13 5.19 1.26 3.73
CA ASN A 13 6.61 1.62 3.88
C ASN A 13 7.10 2.68 2.85
N HIS A 14 6.23 3.08 1.93
CA HIS A 14 6.46 4.20 1.03
C HIS A 14 6.28 5.57 1.72
N ASN A 15 5.76 5.63 2.94
CA ASN A 15 5.62 6.87 3.73
C ASN A 15 4.88 8.02 2.98
N GLY A 16 3.94 7.67 2.11
CA GLY A 16 3.24 8.64 1.25
C GLY A 16 4.03 9.15 0.04
N ASP A 17 5.28 8.70 -0.16
CA ASP A 17 6.13 9.09 -1.28
C ASP A 17 6.01 8.10 -2.45
N LEU A 18 5.52 8.60 -3.58
CA LEU A 18 5.33 7.81 -4.80
C LEU A 18 6.64 7.33 -5.42
N ASN A 19 7.73 8.10 -5.31
CA ASN A 19 9.05 7.68 -5.81
C ASN A 19 9.62 6.56 -4.93
N LEU A 20 9.44 6.66 -3.61
CA LEU A 20 9.82 5.58 -2.71
C LEU A 20 9.01 4.31 -2.98
N ALA A 21 7.70 4.43 -3.25
CA ALA A 21 6.86 3.31 -3.66
C ALA A 21 7.38 2.64 -4.96
N LYS A 22 7.78 3.42 -5.97
CA LYS A 22 8.40 2.89 -7.21
C LYS A 22 9.72 2.17 -6.94
N LYS A 23 10.55 2.72 -6.05
CA LYS A 23 11.81 2.07 -5.64
C LYS A 23 11.58 0.74 -4.90
N LEU A 24 10.52 0.65 -4.08
CA LEU A 24 10.16 -0.61 -3.43
C LEU A 24 9.74 -1.68 -4.44
N ILE A 25 9.05 -1.29 -5.51
CA ILE A 25 8.69 -2.19 -6.63
C ILE A 25 9.95 -2.71 -7.32
N GLU A 26 10.91 -1.82 -7.63
CA GLU A 26 12.18 -2.19 -8.26
C GLU A 26 12.95 -3.20 -7.41
N ILE A 27 13.13 -2.92 -6.12
CA ILE A 27 13.84 -3.81 -5.20
C ILE A 27 13.13 -5.17 -5.07
N ALA A 28 11.79 -5.18 -5.02
CA ALA A 28 11.03 -6.43 -4.97
C ALA A 28 11.22 -7.28 -6.23
N ALA A 29 11.21 -6.65 -7.40
CA ALA A 29 11.46 -7.31 -8.68
C ALA A 29 12.89 -7.85 -8.78
N ASP A 30 13.89 -7.03 -8.43
CA ASP A 30 15.31 -7.41 -8.43
C ASP A 30 15.60 -8.56 -7.44
N SER A 31 14.82 -8.63 -6.35
CA SER A 31 14.90 -9.72 -5.36
C SER A 31 14.21 -11.01 -5.82
N GLY A 32 13.57 -11.02 -6.99
CA GLY A 32 12.90 -12.19 -7.56
C GLY A 32 11.54 -12.52 -6.93
N ALA A 33 10.86 -11.55 -6.31
CA ALA A 33 9.51 -11.75 -5.81
C ALA A 33 8.50 -11.91 -6.96
N ASP A 34 7.46 -12.71 -6.75
CA ASP A 34 6.39 -12.88 -7.75
C ASP A 34 5.39 -11.71 -7.71
N PHE A 35 5.14 -11.17 -6.52
CA PHE A 35 4.26 -10.04 -6.29
C PHE A 35 4.90 -8.98 -5.40
N VAL A 36 4.59 -7.73 -5.67
CA VAL A 36 4.74 -6.62 -4.72
C VAL A 36 3.36 -6.23 -4.21
N LYS A 37 3.19 -6.17 -2.88
CA LYS A 37 1.90 -5.92 -2.24
C LYS A 37 1.87 -4.59 -1.49
N PHE A 38 0.87 -3.78 -1.79
CA PHE A 38 0.56 -2.52 -1.11
C PHE A 38 -0.72 -2.65 -0.25
N GLN A 39 -1.09 -1.56 0.42
CA GLN A 39 -2.32 -1.44 1.18
C GLN A 39 -3.15 -0.28 0.61
N SER A 40 -4.44 -0.52 0.39
CA SER A 40 -5.36 0.46 -0.16
C SER A 40 -6.44 0.73 0.88
N PHE A 41 -6.57 2.00 1.29
CA PHE A 41 -7.54 2.39 2.30
C PHE A 41 -7.95 3.86 2.14
N LYS A 42 -9.15 4.16 2.62
CA LYS A 42 -9.56 5.48 3.05
C LYS A 42 -9.44 5.54 4.56
N ALA A 43 -8.52 6.36 5.06
CA ALA A 43 -8.21 6.46 6.48
C ALA A 43 -9.46 6.84 7.28
N LYS A 44 -10.31 7.72 6.73
CA LYS A 44 -11.61 8.10 7.33
C LYS A 44 -12.56 6.91 7.57
N ASN A 45 -12.44 5.84 6.76
CA ASN A 45 -13.30 4.65 6.84
C ASN A 45 -12.70 3.60 7.80
N CYS A 46 -11.39 3.68 8.08
CA CYS A 46 -10.66 2.67 8.86
C CYS A 46 -10.30 3.14 10.28
N ILE A 47 -10.16 4.45 10.50
CA ILE A 47 -9.60 5.02 11.72
C ILE A 47 -10.62 5.94 12.39
N SER A 48 -10.94 5.64 13.64
CA SER A 48 -11.77 6.51 14.48
C SER A 48 -11.09 7.86 14.72
N THR A 49 -11.86 8.95 14.74
CA THR A 49 -11.39 10.28 15.13
C THR A 49 -10.87 10.35 16.57
N LYS A 50 -11.20 9.35 17.40
CA LYS A 50 -10.71 9.20 18.78
C LYS A 50 -9.52 8.24 18.91
N ALA A 51 -9.04 7.68 17.80
CA ALA A 51 -7.93 6.73 17.82
C ALA A 51 -6.65 7.42 18.29
N LYS A 52 -6.01 6.83 19.30
CA LYS A 52 -4.71 7.28 19.79
C LYS A 52 -3.61 6.61 18.97
N LYS A 53 -2.50 7.32 18.80
CA LYS A 53 -1.27 6.76 18.23
C LYS A 53 -0.74 5.64 19.12
N ALA A 54 -0.15 4.62 18.50
CA ALA A 54 0.60 3.63 19.25
C ALA A 54 1.85 4.26 19.91
N PRO A 55 2.37 3.73 21.02
CA PRO A 55 3.51 4.32 21.74
C PRO A 55 4.76 4.54 20.87
N TYR A 56 5.01 3.68 19.89
CA TYR A 56 6.16 3.85 18.98
C TYR A 56 5.92 4.98 17.97
N GLN A 57 4.67 5.18 17.51
CA GLN A 57 4.32 6.25 16.57
C GLN A 57 4.48 7.62 17.23
N LEU A 58 4.19 7.74 18.53
CA LEU A 58 4.44 8.96 19.30
C LEU A 58 5.93 9.38 19.31
N LYS A 59 6.86 8.43 19.11
CA LYS A 59 8.30 8.71 19.09
C LYS A 59 8.82 9.09 17.70
N THR A 60 8.15 8.65 16.64
CA THR A 60 8.65 8.73 15.26
C THR A 60 7.85 9.66 14.35
N THR A 61 6.75 10.21 14.84
CA THR A 61 5.86 11.09 14.07
C THR A 61 5.53 12.36 14.85
N ALA A 62 4.94 13.36 14.19
CA ALA A 62 4.66 14.65 14.81
C ALA A 62 3.76 14.49 16.05
N SER A 63 4.07 15.20 17.13
CA SER A 63 3.37 15.06 18.41
C SER A 63 1.96 15.67 18.41
N ASP A 64 1.68 16.56 17.46
CA ASP A 64 0.45 17.34 17.34
C ASP A 64 -0.57 16.78 16.35
N GLU A 65 -0.22 15.76 15.56
CA GLU A 65 -1.16 15.11 14.65
C GLU A 65 -1.85 13.89 15.29
N SER A 66 -3.11 13.69 14.95
CA SER A 66 -3.89 12.50 15.30
C SER A 66 -3.46 11.26 14.52
N GLN A 67 -3.88 10.07 14.99
CA GLN A 67 -3.68 8.81 14.24
C GLN A 67 -4.31 8.89 12.84
N LEU A 68 -5.50 9.49 12.73
CA LEU A 68 -6.19 9.66 11.45
C LEU A 68 -5.36 10.51 10.48
N GLN A 69 -4.86 11.67 10.91
CA GLN A 69 -4.04 12.54 10.08
C GLN A 69 -2.74 11.87 9.63
N MET A 70 -2.11 11.10 10.51
CA MET A 70 -0.91 10.34 10.18
C MET A 70 -1.20 9.27 9.11
N VAL A 71 -2.28 8.50 9.26
CA VAL A 71 -2.64 7.44 8.30
C VAL A 71 -3.13 8.04 6.98
N GLN A 72 -3.80 9.19 6.98
CA GLN A 72 -4.21 9.91 5.76
C GLN A 72 -3.03 10.23 4.84
N LYS A 73 -1.86 10.54 5.40
CA LYS A 73 -0.62 10.80 4.63
C LYS A 73 -0.09 9.56 3.89
N LEU A 74 -0.54 8.37 4.29
CA LEU A 74 -0.13 7.10 3.70
C LEU A 74 -1.11 6.64 2.61
N GLU A 75 -2.23 7.35 2.38
CA GLU A 75 -3.17 7.01 1.32
C GLU A 75 -2.52 7.15 -0.06
N LEU A 76 -2.74 6.16 -0.92
CA LEU A 76 -2.43 6.23 -2.34
C LEU A 76 -3.73 6.57 -3.08
N ASP A 77 -3.72 7.63 -3.89
CA ASP A 77 -4.88 7.99 -4.70
C ASP A 77 -4.99 7.14 -5.98
N LEU A 78 -6.04 7.34 -6.76
CA LEU A 78 -6.26 6.62 -8.02
C LEU A 78 -5.09 6.78 -9.00
N LYS A 79 -4.49 7.99 -9.06
CA LYS A 79 -3.38 8.27 -9.97
C LYS A 79 -2.13 7.51 -9.53
N ALA A 80 -1.80 7.54 -8.25
CA ALA A 80 -0.71 6.78 -7.66
C ALA A 80 -0.86 5.28 -7.91
N HIS A 81 -2.06 4.72 -7.71
CA HIS A 81 -2.33 3.31 -8.01
C HIS A 81 -2.07 2.98 -9.49
N LYS A 82 -2.59 3.79 -10.43
CA LYS A 82 -2.35 3.60 -11.87
C LYS A 82 -0.85 3.63 -12.18
N GLU A 83 -0.13 4.60 -11.63
CA GLU A 83 1.32 4.72 -11.84
C GLU A 83 2.09 3.52 -11.29
N LEU A 84 1.75 3.04 -10.09
CA LEU A 84 2.41 1.89 -9.46
C LEU A 84 2.11 0.57 -10.18
N ILE A 85 0.87 0.36 -10.64
CA ILE A 85 0.51 -0.81 -11.45
C ILE A 85 1.30 -0.82 -12.76
N LEU A 86 1.38 0.33 -13.45
CA LEU A 86 2.18 0.49 -14.67
C LEU A 86 3.67 0.27 -14.40
N HIS A 87 4.19 0.75 -13.27
CA HIS A 87 5.60 0.58 -12.89
C HIS A 87 5.93 -0.88 -12.58
N ALA A 88 5.09 -1.56 -11.78
CA ALA A 88 5.23 -3.00 -11.50
C ALA A 88 5.25 -3.83 -12.79
N LYS A 89 4.37 -3.50 -13.74
CA LYS A 89 4.36 -4.14 -15.06
C LYS A 89 5.68 -3.92 -15.82
N LYS A 90 6.28 -2.73 -15.76
CA LYS A 90 7.58 -2.45 -16.39
C LYS A 90 8.73 -3.22 -15.73
N CYS A 91 8.67 -3.41 -14.41
CA CYS A 91 9.64 -4.19 -13.64
C CYS A 91 9.39 -5.72 -13.71
N ASN A 92 8.39 -6.17 -14.48
CA ASN A 92 8.04 -7.58 -14.63
C ASN A 92 7.69 -8.28 -13.29
N ILE A 93 7.00 -7.58 -12.38
CA ILE A 93 6.46 -8.11 -11.13
C ILE A 93 4.96 -7.85 -11.04
N ALA A 94 4.19 -8.79 -10.47
CA ALA A 94 2.76 -8.61 -10.34
C ALA A 94 2.41 -7.64 -9.20
N PHE A 95 1.44 -6.76 -9.43
CA PHE A 95 0.93 -5.85 -8.41
C PHE A 95 -0.19 -6.53 -7.62
N LEU A 96 -0.17 -6.39 -6.30
CA LEU A 96 -1.21 -6.86 -5.38
C LEU A 96 -1.52 -5.76 -4.36
N SER A 97 -2.74 -5.75 -3.82
CA SER A 97 -3.06 -4.89 -2.68
C SER A 97 -4.06 -5.55 -1.73
N THR A 98 -4.06 -5.06 -0.49
CA THR A 98 -5.07 -5.37 0.55
C THR A 98 -5.99 -4.16 0.70
N PRO A 99 -7.27 -4.23 0.27
CA PRO A 99 -8.25 -3.20 0.57
C PRO A 99 -8.71 -3.30 2.02
N PHE A 100 -8.76 -2.18 2.75
CA PHE A 100 -9.26 -2.13 4.14
C PHE A 100 -10.66 -1.53 4.28
N ASP A 101 -11.24 -1.03 3.19
CA ASP A 101 -12.59 -0.48 3.16
C ASP A 101 -13.25 -0.72 1.79
N LEU A 102 -14.57 -0.58 1.72
CA LEU A 102 -15.34 -0.87 0.51
C LEU A 102 -14.97 0.03 -0.68
N GLU A 103 -14.68 1.32 -0.45
CA GLU A 103 -14.23 2.22 -1.53
C GLU A 103 -12.92 1.71 -2.15
N SER A 104 -12.04 1.13 -1.32
CA SER A 104 -10.78 0.53 -1.78
C SER A 104 -10.98 -0.80 -2.51
N VAL A 105 -12.02 -1.58 -2.19
CA VAL A 105 -12.38 -2.78 -2.97
C VAL A 105 -12.79 -2.38 -4.37
N ASP A 106 -13.71 -1.40 -4.49
CA ASP A 106 -14.23 -0.92 -5.77
C ASP A 106 -13.09 -0.33 -6.63
N LEU A 107 -12.24 0.51 -6.04
CA LEU A 107 -11.07 1.09 -6.71
C LEU A 107 -10.18 0.01 -7.35
N LEU A 108 -9.81 -1.01 -6.58
CA LEU A 108 -8.91 -2.07 -7.04
C LEU A 108 -9.57 -2.96 -8.10
N TYR A 109 -10.87 -3.23 -7.97
CA TYR A 109 -11.65 -3.95 -8.97
C TYR A 109 -11.69 -3.18 -10.31
N GLU A 110 -11.98 -1.88 -10.28
CA GLU A 110 -12.00 -1.01 -11.46
C GLU A 110 -10.62 -0.90 -12.13
N LEU A 111 -9.54 -0.98 -11.36
CA LEU A 111 -8.17 -1.03 -11.86
C LEU A 111 -7.79 -2.40 -12.44
N GLY A 112 -8.68 -3.39 -12.40
CA GLY A 112 -8.53 -4.68 -13.03
C GLY A 112 -7.79 -5.73 -12.19
N LEU A 113 -7.61 -5.51 -10.88
CA LEU A 113 -7.05 -6.52 -9.99
C LEU A 113 -8.04 -7.69 -9.84
N LYS A 114 -7.52 -8.92 -9.95
CA LYS A 114 -8.32 -10.16 -9.85
C LYS A 114 -8.13 -10.90 -8.54
N ILE A 115 -7.14 -10.51 -7.74
CA ILE A 115 -6.77 -11.15 -6.50
C ILE A 115 -6.73 -10.08 -5.42
N PHE A 116 -7.40 -10.35 -4.30
CA PHE A 116 -7.39 -9.53 -3.10
C PHE A 116 -6.78 -10.31 -1.96
N LYS A 117 -5.87 -9.69 -1.20
CA LYS A 117 -5.42 -10.22 0.09
C LYS A 117 -6.30 -9.63 1.19
N ILE A 118 -6.87 -10.47 2.05
CA ILE A 118 -7.53 -10.10 3.31
C ILE A 118 -6.60 -10.51 4.44
#